data_AF-A0A661BY18-F1
#
_entry.id   AF-A0A661BY18-F1
#
_cell.length_a   1.000
_cell.length_b   1.000
_cell.length_c   1.000
_cell.angle_alpha   90.00
_cell.angle_beta   90.00
_cell.angle_gamma   90.00
#
_symmetry.space_group_name_H-M   'P 1'
#
loop_
_entity.id
_entity.type
_entity.pdbx_description
1 polymer ?
#
loop_
_entity_poly.entity_id
_entity_poly.type
_entity_poly.pdbx_seq_one_letter_code
_entity_poly.pdbx_strand_id
1 'polypeptide(L)'
;FFPGSTIGNFDPQQAVKVLEEIKMMVGENGGLLIGVDLQKETQLLNAAYNDKSAYTAAFNKNLLVRINRELDADFDVEQFQHYAFYNEEECRIEMHLISLQDQQVTIENQKFSFKKDQSILTEYSHKYSIESFQRLSEQAGFESVETWIDKDGLFSVHYLRSR
;
A
#
# COMPACT_ATOMS: atom_id res chain seq x y z
N PHE A 1 -18.45 2.21 -3.19
CA PHE A 1 -17.76 2.82 -2.03
C PHE A 1 -16.47 2.07 -1.80
N PHE A 2 -15.34 2.75 -1.74
CA PHE A 2 -14.01 2.17 -1.56
C PHE A 2 -13.29 2.86 -0.38
N PRO A 3 -13.52 2.39 0.87
CA PRO A 3 -13.01 3.06 2.06
C PRO A 3 -11.53 2.77 2.32
N GLY A 4 -10.87 3.69 3.02
CA GLY A 4 -9.63 3.42 3.76
C GLY A 4 -8.30 3.87 3.12
N SER A 5 -8.24 4.08 1.80
CA SER A 5 -7.00 4.33 1.04
C SER A 5 -6.26 3.09 0.50
N THR A 6 -6.96 1.96 0.34
CA THR A 6 -6.42 0.77 -0.35
C THR A 6 -5.93 1.08 -1.78
N ILE A 7 -6.46 2.13 -2.42
CA ILE A 7 -5.95 2.60 -3.71
C ILE A 7 -4.47 3.00 -3.67
N GLY A 8 -3.97 3.41 -2.49
CA GLY A 8 -2.57 3.75 -2.28
C GLY A 8 -1.64 2.53 -2.29
N ASN A 9 -2.17 1.30 -2.27
CA ASN A 9 -1.34 0.08 -2.36
C ASN A 9 -0.88 -0.22 -3.79
N PHE A 10 -1.36 0.55 -4.75
CA PHE A 10 -1.01 0.43 -6.16
C PHE A 10 -0.07 1.58 -6.56
N ASP A 11 0.93 1.28 -7.38
CA ASP A 11 1.70 2.33 -8.04
C ASP A 11 0.77 3.25 -8.85
N PRO A 12 1.11 4.53 -9.11
CA PRO A 12 0.18 5.48 -9.71
C PRO A 12 -0.48 5.02 -11.02
N GLN A 13 0.27 4.34 -11.90
CA GLN A 13 -0.27 3.79 -13.15
C GLN A 13 -1.24 2.62 -12.92
N GLN A 14 -1.00 1.81 -11.90
CA GLN A 14 -1.90 0.72 -11.52
C GLN A 14 -3.17 1.28 -10.84
N ALA A 15 -3.03 2.31 -10.01
CA ALA A 15 -4.16 3.00 -9.40
C ALA A 15 -5.11 3.58 -10.45
N VAL A 16 -4.59 4.17 -11.53
CA VAL A 16 -5.42 4.61 -12.68
C VAL A 16 -6.19 3.44 -13.27
N LYS A 17 -5.54 2.29 -13.55
CA LYS A 17 -6.22 1.10 -14.09
C LYS A 17 -7.33 0.59 -13.17
N VAL A 18 -7.08 0.54 -11.86
CA VAL A 18 -8.11 0.16 -10.87
C VAL A 18 -9.30 1.11 -10.93
N LEU A 19 -9.06 2.42 -11.06
CA LEU A 19 -10.14 3.39 -11.21
C LEU A 19 -10.88 3.23 -12.54
N GLU A 20 -10.19 2.96 -13.65
CA GLU A 20 -10.82 2.67 -14.95
C GLU A 20 -11.74 1.43 -14.85
N GLU A 21 -11.30 0.37 -14.16
CA GLU A 21 -12.12 -0.81 -13.89
C GLU A 21 -13.35 -0.47 -13.05
N ILE A 22 -13.18 0.35 -11.99
CA ILE A 22 -14.31 0.82 -11.18
C ILE A 22 -15.27 1.66 -12.01
N LYS A 23 -14.77 2.53 -12.90
CA LYS A 23 -15.59 3.31 -13.81
C LYS A 23 -16.48 2.42 -14.68
N MET A 24 -15.91 1.37 -15.26
CA MET A 24 -16.67 0.39 -16.05
C MET A 24 -17.77 -0.29 -15.22
N MET A 25 -17.52 -0.57 -13.94
CA MET A 25 -18.50 -1.20 -13.05
C MET A 25 -19.64 -0.25 -12.65
N VAL A 26 -19.36 1.02 -12.39
CA VAL A 26 -20.41 1.99 -12.00
C VAL A 26 -21.23 2.51 -13.19
N GLY A 27 -20.68 2.40 -14.40
CA GLY A 27 -21.35 2.77 -15.64
C GLY A 27 -21.45 4.28 -15.88
N GLU A 28 -22.04 4.66 -17.02
CA GLU A 28 -22.28 6.06 -17.38
C GLU A 28 -23.16 6.76 -16.33
N ASN A 29 -22.77 7.95 -15.89
CA ASN A 29 -23.40 8.71 -14.80
C ASN A 29 -23.32 8.03 -13.40
N GLY A 30 -22.59 6.92 -13.29
CA GLY A 30 -22.27 6.28 -12.01
C GLY A 30 -21.34 7.14 -11.15
N GLY A 31 -21.24 6.79 -9.86
CA GLY A 31 -20.44 7.53 -8.90
C GLY A 31 -19.57 6.63 -8.03
N LEU A 32 -18.41 7.14 -7.63
CA LEU A 32 -17.48 6.50 -6.72
C LEU A 32 -17.26 7.40 -5.51
N LEU A 33 -17.55 6.87 -4.32
CA LEU A 33 -17.10 7.43 -3.06
C LEU A 33 -15.84 6.67 -2.62
N ILE A 34 -14.71 7.36 -2.50
CA ILE A 34 -13.39 6.77 -2.24
C ILE A 34 -12.63 7.55 -1.18
N GLY A 35 -12.00 6.85 -0.25
CA GLY A 35 -11.14 7.46 0.77
C GLY A 35 -9.67 7.36 0.38
N VAL A 36 -8.89 8.41 0.63
CA VAL A 36 -7.44 8.42 0.46
C VAL A 36 -6.71 9.05 1.64
N ASP A 37 -5.58 8.46 1.99
CA ASP A 37 -4.72 8.92 3.07
C ASP A 37 -3.81 10.04 2.55
N LEU A 38 -3.80 11.17 3.27
CA LEU A 38 -3.13 12.37 2.81
C LEU A 38 -1.65 12.39 3.16
N GLN A 39 -0.88 13.13 2.37
CA GLN A 39 0.48 13.50 2.75
C GLN A 39 0.45 14.35 4.02
N LYS A 40 1.35 14.04 4.96
CA LYS A 40 1.42 14.65 6.29
C LYS A 40 2.84 14.47 6.84
N GLU A 41 3.09 14.90 8.08
CA GLU A 41 4.41 14.82 8.69
C GLU A 41 5.00 13.39 8.64
N THR A 42 6.22 13.28 8.12
CA THR A 42 6.96 12.02 7.95
C THR A 42 7.02 11.19 9.24
N GLN A 43 7.15 11.85 10.40
CA GLN A 43 7.17 11.16 11.70
C GLN A 43 5.85 10.45 12.01
N LEU A 44 4.71 11.09 11.70
CA LEU A 44 3.39 10.52 11.92
C LEU A 44 3.15 9.35 10.98
N LEU A 45 3.56 9.47 9.72
CA LEU A 45 3.49 8.39 8.73
C LEU A 45 4.36 7.19 9.15
N ASN A 46 5.61 7.41 9.51
CA ASN A 46 6.49 6.33 9.97
C ASN A 46 5.96 5.65 11.23
N ALA A 47 5.43 6.43 12.19
CA ALA A 47 4.89 5.88 13.44
C ALA A 47 3.65 5.00 13.22
N ALA A 48 2.81 5.30 12.23
CA ALA A 48 1.63 4.51 11.90
C ALA A 48 1.98 3.09 11.41
N TYR A 49 3.16 2.91 10.80
CA TYR A 49 3.61 1.62 10.25
C TYR A 49 4.69 0.94 11.10
N ASN A 50 5.22 1.62 12.12
CA ASN A 50 6.18 1.09 13.08
C ASN A 50 5.59 1.16 14.51
N ASP A 51 4.43 0.56 14.70
CA ASP A 51 3.71 0.63 15.97
C ASP A 51 4.50 -0.05 17.10
N LYS A 52 4.47 0.54 18.30
CA LYS A 52 5.21 0.02 19.47
C LYS A 52 4.72 -1.35 19.94
N SER A 53 3.50 -1.73 19.58
CA SER A 53 2.91 -3.02 19.91
C SER A 53 3.31 -4.13 18.95
N ALA A 54 4.11 -3.81 17.92
CA ALA A 54 4.61 -4.72 16.88
C ALA A 54 3.52 -5.44 16.06
N TYR A 55 2.29 -4.90 16.01
CA TYR A 55 1.22 -5.47 15.23
C TYR A 55 1.49 -5.39 13.73
N THR A 56 2.02 -4.27 13.23
CA THR A 56 2.38 -4.09 11.82
C THR A 56 3.56 -4.97 11.44
N ALA A 57 4.53 -5.16 12.33
CA ALA A 57 5.63 -6.09 12.10
C ALA A 57 5.14 -7.55 12.01
N ALA A 58 4.25 -7.97 12.91
CA ALA A 58 3.63 -9.29 12.87
C ALA A 58 2.78 -9.49 11.61
N PHE A 59 2.00 -8.48 11.22
CA PHE A 59 1.24 -8.47 9.97
C PHE A 59 2.15 -8.64 8.75
N ASN A 60 3.26 -7.91 8.68
CA ASN A 60 4.20 -8.01 7.56
C ASN A 60 4.85 -9.41 7.48
N LYS A 61 5.35 -9.91 8.62
CA LYS A 61 5.96 -11.24 8.72
C LYS A 61 4.99 -12.38 8.41
N ASN A 62 3.68 -12.18 8.63
CA ASN A 62 2.66 -13.17 8.34
C ASN A 62 2.63 -13.57 6.84
N LEU A 63 3.14 -12.73 5.93
CA LEU A 63 3.35 -13.13 4.54
C LEU A 63 4.23 -14.38 4.42
N LEU A 64 5.36 -14.42 5.13
CA LEU A 64 6.27 -15.57 5.13
C LEU A 64 5.63 -16.81 5.77
N VAL A 65 4.87 -16.61 6.86
CA VAL A 65 4.11 -17.69 7.52
C VAL A 65 3.09 -18.30 6.56
N ARG A 66 2.40 -17.47 5.78
CA ARG A 66 1.44 -17.91 4.76
C ARG A 66 2.14 -18.68 3.64
N ILE A 67 3.26 -18.17 3.14
CA ILE A 67 4.05 -18.84 2.08
C ILE A 67 4.52 -20.23 2.55
N ASN A 68 5.06 -20.34 3.78
CA ASN A 68 5.42 -21.64 4.36
C ASN A 68 4.26 -22.62 4.37
N ARG A 69 3.08 -22.17 4.78
CA ARG A 69 1.89 -23.02 4.89
C ARG A 69 1.27 -23.39 3.53
N GLU A 70 1.24 -22.46 2.58
CA GLU A 70 0.50 -22.62 1.33
C GLU A 70 1.33 -23.12 0.16
N LEU A 71 2.63 -22.86 0.17
CA LEU A 71 3.55 -23.18 -0.92
C LEU A 71 4.68 -24.11 -0.47
N ASP A 72 4.48 -24.84 0.63
CA ASP A 72 5.45 -25.78 1.21
C ASP A 72 6.86 -25.18 1.29
N ALA A 73 6.95 -23.99 1.89
CA ALA A 73 8.19 -23.26 2.03
C ALA A 73 8.79 -23.36 3.44
N ASP A 74 10.08 -23.04 3.55
CA ASP A 74 10.89 -23.22 4.77
C ASP A 74 11.49 -21.90 5.32
N PHE A 75 10.82 -20.76 5.12
CA PHE A 75 11.28 -19.49 5.71
C PHE A 75 11.43 -19.59 7.23
N ASP A 76 12.62 -19.27 7.77
CA ASP A 76 12.79 -18.93 9.18
C ASP A 76 12.37 -17.47 9.40
N VAL A 77 11.12 -17.28 9.79
CA VAL A 77 10.47 -15.97 9.94
C VAL A 77 11.17 -15.06 10.97
N GLU A 78 11.89 -15.65 11.93
CA GLU A 78 12.67 -14.87 12.91
C GLU A 78 13.93 -14.26 12.30
N GLN A 79 14.41 -14.78 11.16
CA GLN A 79 15.56 -14.27 10.41
C GLN A 79 15.19 -13.17 9.40
N PHE A 80 13.95 -12.68 9.46
CA PHE A 80 13.51 -11.51 8.71
C PHE A 80 13.03 -10.42 9.65
N GLN A 81 13.56 -9.21 9.49
CA GLN A 81 13.16 -8.03 10.26
C GLN A 81 12.18 -7.17 9.46
N HIS A 82 11.09 -6.73 10.10
CA HIS A 82 10.23 -5.71 9.52
C HIS A 82 10.96 -4.35 9.49
N TYR A 83 10.89 -3.68 8.34
CA TYR A 83 11.40 -2.33 8.15
C TYR A 83 10.39 -1.53 7.33
N ALA A 84 9.92 -0.40 7.85
CA ALA A 84 9.01 0.48 7.12
C ALA A 84 9.46 1.94 7.23
N PHE A 85 9.42 2.66 6.11
CA PHE A 85 9.79 4.05 6.05
C PHE A 85 8.95 4.80 5.01
N TYR A 86 8.80 6.11 5.20
CA TYR A 86 8.22 7.03 4.24
C TYR A 86 9.30 7.46 3.24
N ASN A 87 9.09 7.09 1.99
CA ASN A 87 9.84 7.58 0.86
C ASN A 87 9.22 8.93 0.41
N GLU A 88 9.88 10.03 0.75
CA GLU A 88 9.39 11.39 0.45
C GLU A 88 9.39 11.69 -1.06
N GLU A 89 10.34 11.13 -1.81
CA GLU A 89 10.44 11.32 -3.27
C GLU A 89 9.24 10.70 -3.99
N GLU A 90 8.85 9.49 -3.57
CA GLU A 90 7.72 8.74 -4.14
C GLU A 90 6.39 8.96 -3.40
N CYS A 91 6.40 9.79 -2.35
CA CYS A 91 5.27 10.10 -1.49
C CYS A 91 4.53 8.86 -0.95
N ARG A 92 5.25 7.83 -0.50
CA ARG A 92 4.65 6.56 -0.04
C ARG A 92 5.35 5.97 1.16
N ILE A 93 4.62 5.20 1.96
CA ILE A 93 5.25 4.23 2.85
C ILE A 93 5.69 3.03 2.02
N GLU A 94 6.88 2.52 2.30
CA GLU A 94 7.32 1.21 1.84
C GLU A 94 7.50 0.29 3.04
N MET A 95 6.94 -0.92 2.95
CA MET A 95 7.14 -1.97 3.93
C MET A 95 8.04 -3.05 3.34
N HIS A 96 9.00 -3.49 4.14
CA HIS A 96 10.03 -4.41 3.74
C HIS A 96 10.25 -5.48 4.80
N LEU A 97 10.77 -6.63 4.36
CA LEU A 97 11.35 -7.68 5.20
C LEU A 97 12.83 -7.81 4.86
N ILE A 98 13.69 -7.51 5.84
CA ILE A 98 15.14 -7.54 5.70
C ILE A 98 15.69 -8.85 6.23
N SER A 99 16.43 -9.57 5.41
CA SER A 99 17.13 -10.79 5.81
C SER A 99 18.25 -10.48 6.81
N LEU A 100 18.25 -11.10 7.99
CA LEU A 100 19.24 -10.85 9.03
C LEU A 100 20.57 -11.59 8.81
N GLN A 101 20.59 -12.55 7.88
CA GLN A 101 21.76 -13.36 7.53
C GLN A 101 21.69 -13.85 6.09
N ASP A 102 22.77 -14.48 5.62
CA ASP A 102 22.71 -15.27 4.39
C ASP A 102 21.86 -16.52 4.65
N GLN A 103 20.80 -16.70 3.88
CA GLN A 103 19.88 -17.84 4.02
C GLN A 103 19.42 -18.37 2.67
N GLN A 104 19.12 -19.66 2.61
CA GLN A 104 18.52 -20.31 1.45
C GLN A 104 17.14 -20.78 1.87
N VAL A 105 16.13 -20.38 1.10
CA VAL A 105 14.74 -20.76 1.31
C VAL A 105 14.31 -21.60 0.12
N THR A 106 13.70 -22.74 0.39
CA THR A 106 13.00 -23.56 -0.59
C THR A 106 11.54 -23.16 -0.59
N ILE A 107 10.97 -22.92 -1.77
CA ILE A 107 9.53 -22.76 -1.97
C ILE A 107 9.15 -23.83 -3.00
N GLU A 108 8.31 -24.78 -2.60
CA GLU A 108 8.04 -26.00 -3.36
C GLU A 108 9.35 -26.73 -3.77
N ASN A 109 9.73 -26.66 -5.05
CA ASN A 109 10.93 -27.30 -5.60
C ASN A 109 12.01 -26.28 -6.03
N GLN A 110 11.83 -25.00 -5.71
CA GLN A 110 12.73 -23.93 -6.13
C GLN A 110 13.48 -23.34 -4.94
N LYS A 111 14.77 -23.11 -5.11
CA LYS A 111 15.65 -22.54 -4.09
C LYS A 111 15.91 -21.07 -4.38
N PHE A 112 15.64 -20.23 -3.40
CA PHE A 112 15.90 -18.81 -3.39
C PHE A 112 17.00 -18.52 -2.39
N SER A 113 17.96 -17.68 -2.78
CA SER A 113 19.04 -17.28 -1.89
C SER A 113 18.85 -15.82 -1.49
N PHE A 114 18.89 -15.57 -0.18
CA PHE A 114 18.87 -14.24 0.39
C PHE A 114 20.23 -13.95 1.01
N LYS A 115 20.77 -12.78 0.72
CA LYS A 115 21.95 -12.26 1.41
C LYS A 115 21.54 -11.57 2.70
N LYS A 116 22.45 -11.50 3.66
CA LYS A 116 22.31 -10.60 4.80
C LYS A 116 22.02 -9.18 4.29
N ASP A 117 21.11 -8.50 4.98
CA ASP A 117 20.62 -7.16 4.70
C ASP A 117 19.86 -7.01 3.36
N GLN A 118 19.60 -8.13 2.66
CA GLN A 118 18.76 -8.11 1.46
C GLN A 118 17.31 -7.80 1.85
N SER A 119 16.72 -6.84 1.14
CA SER A 119 15.33 -6.44 1.33
C SER A 119 14.37 -7.19 0.41
N ILE A 120 13.21 -7.53 0.95
CA ILE A 120 12.01 -7.93 0.21
C ILE A 120 10.98 -6.83 0.43
N LEU A 121 10.65 -6.08 -0.63
CA LEU A 121 9.51 -5.16 -0.60
C LEU A 121 8.21 -5.98 -0.52
N THR A 122 7.36 -5.67 0.46
CA THR A 122 6.10 -6.38 0.69
C THR A 122 4.87 -5.53 0.41
N GLU A 123 4.93 -4.21 0.62
CA GLU A 123 3.78 -3.33 0.40
C GLU A 123 4.21 -1.89 0.12
N TYR A 124 3.42 -1.21 -0.72
CA TYR A 124 3.41 0.25 -0.83
C TYR A 124 2.16 0.81 -0.17
N SER A 125 2.25 2.03 0.34
CA SER A 125 1.08 2.83 0.69
C SER A 125 1.31 4.29 0.31
N HIS A 126 0.95 4.63 -0.93
CA HIS A 126 0.99 5.98 -1.47
C HIS A 126 0.07 6.92 -0.71
N LYS A 127 0.58 8.13 -0.47
CA LYS A 127 -0.12 9.23 0.19
C LYS A 127 -0.31 10.36 -0.83
N TYR A 128 -1.51 10.90 -0.89
CA TYR A 128 -1.88 11.87 -1.93
C TYR A 128 -2.08 13.27 -1.35
N SER A 129 -1.90 14.28 -2.19
CA SER A 129 -2.57 15.56 -1.97
C SER A 129 -3.95 15.49 -2.60
N ILE A 130 -4.83 16.42 -2.25
CA ILE A 130 -6.16 16.54 -2.87
C ILE A 130 -6.01 16.70 -4.39
N GLU A 131 -5.11 17.59 -4.83
CA GLU A 131 -4.91 17.91 -6.23
C GLU A 131 -4.22 16.77 -6.99
N SER A 132 -3.34 15.99 -6.35
CA SER A 132 -2.69 14.85 -7.02
C SER A 132 -3.68 13.70 -7.20
N PHE A 133 -4.55 13.44 -6.22
CA PHE A 133 -5.56 12.40 -6.33
C PHE A 133 -6.68 12.76 -7.33
N GLN A 134 -7.10 14.03 -7.37
CA GLN A 134 -8.06 14.50 -8.37
C GLN A 134 -7.51 14.33 -9.79
N ARG A 135 -6.25 14.71 -10.04
CA ARG A 135 -5.60 14.50 -11.34
C ARG A 135 -5.48 13.03 -11.73
N LEU A 136 -5.18 12.16 -10.76
CA LEU A 136 -5.13 10.71 -10.99
C LEU A 136 -6.52 10.17 -11.36
N SER A 137 -7.57 10.63 -10.67
CA SER A 137 -8.96 10.26 -10.94
C SER A 137 -9.44 10.74 -12.32
N GLU A 138 -9.05 11.95 -12.73
CA GLU A 138 -9.36 12.51 -14.04
C GLU A 138 -8.73 11.71 -15.18
N GLN A 139 -7.51 11.20 -15.00
CA GLN A 139 -6.87 10.31 -15.98
C GLN A 139 -7.67 9.02 -16.20
N ALA A 140 -8.30 8.49 -15.14
CA ALA A 140 -9.20 7.34 -15.23
C ALA A 140 -10.60 7.71 -15.77
N GLY A 141 -10.83 8.96 -16.16
CA GLY A 141 -12.09 9.43 -16.73
C GLY A 141 -13.18 9.69 -15.70
N PHE A 142 -12.82 9.98 -14.45
CA PHE A 142 -13.73 10.50 -13.44
C PHE A 142 -13.68 12.04 -13.37
N GLU A 143 -14.75 12.64 -12.88
CA GLU A 143 -14.83 14.03 -12.46
C GLU A 143 -14.90 14.12 -10.94
N SER A 144 -14.07 14.96 -10.32
CA SER A 144 -14.23 15.27 -8.90
C SER A 144 -15.41 16.19 -8.67
N VAL A 145 -16.41 15.74 -7.92
CA VAL A 145 -17.63 16.50 -7.61
C VAL A 145 -17.55 17.15 -6.24
N GLU A 146 -17.16 16.38 -5.23
CA GLU A 146 -17.05 16.88 -3.85
C GLU A 146 -15.89 16.19 -3.13
N THR A 147 -15.33 16.87 -2.14
CA THR A 147 -14.24 16.35 -1.32
C THR A 147 -14.42 16.80 0.12
N TRP A 148 -14.38 15.84 1.03
CA TRP A 148 -14.40 16.07 2.46
C TRP A 148 -13.06 15.68 3.06
N ILE A 149 -12.62 16.46 4.04
CA ILE A 149 -11.36 16.24 4.74
C ILE A 149 -11.68 16.24 6.22
N ASP A 150 -11.02 15.38 6.99
CA ASP A 150 -11.15 15.44 8.44
C ASP A 150 -10.56 16.74 9.00
N LYS A 151 -10.92 17.08 10.24
CA LYS A 151 -10.53 18.33 10.90
C LYS A 151 -9.01 18.56 10.97
N ASP A 152 -8.23 17.48 11.01
CA ASP A 152 -6.78 17.51 11.18
C ASP A 152 -6.05 17.41 9.83
N GLY A 153 -6.77 17.31 8.70
CA GLY A 153 -6.18 17.29 7.37
C GLY A 153 -5.42 16.01 7.03
N LEU A 154 -5.77 14.89 7.66
CA LEU A 154 -5.02 13.63 7.59
C LEU A 154 -5.56 12.66 6.54
N PHE A 155 -6.85 12.75 6.23
CA PHE A 155 -7.56 11.84 5.36
C PHE A 155 -8.64 12.58 4.57
N SER A 156 -8.83 12.22 3.30
CA SER A 156 -9.91 12.76 2.49
C SER A 156 -10.83 11.68 1.96
N VAL A 157 -12.08 12.07 1.74
CA VAL A 157 -13.08 11.29 1.01
C VAL A 157 -13.47 12.09 -0.22
N HIS A 158 -13.38 11.48 -1.38
CA HIS A 158 -13.74 12.08 -2.66
C HIS A 158 -15.02 11.44 -3.19
N TYR A 159 -15.96 12.27 -3.60
CA TYR A 159 -17.06 11.86 -4.46
C TYR A 159 -16.71 12.19 -5.91
N LEU A 160 -16.63 11.13 -6.73
CA LEU A 160 -16.26 11.16 -8.13
C LEU A 160 -17.43 10.71 -8.99
N ARG A 161 -17.63 11.32 -10.16
CA ARG A 161 -18.67 10.94 -11.13
C ARG A 161 -18.03 10.47 -12.44
N SER A 162 -18.51 9.36 -12.98
CA SER A 162 -18.05 8.85 -14.27
C SER A 162 -18.39 9.84 -15.39
N ARG A 163 -17.38 10.25 -16.17
CA ARG A 163 -17.56 11.03 -17.41
C ARG A 163 -17.67 10.15 -18.64
#